data_AF-B3XZZ0-F1
#
_entry.id   AF-B3XZZ0-F1
#
_cell.length_a   1.000
_cell.length_b   1.000
_cell.length_c   1.000
_cell.angle_alpha   90.00
_cell.angle_beta   90.00
_cell.angle_gamma   90.00
#
_symmetry.space_group_name_H-M   'P 1'
#
loop_
_entity.id
_entity.type
_entity.pdbx_description
1 polymer ?
#
loop_
_entity_poly.entity_id
_entity_poly.type
_entity_poly.pdbx_seq_one_letter_code
_entity_poly.pdbx_strand_id
1 'polypeptide(L)'
;MIVAVVMATVAMAMIHATQGAQVFLDRPVASRVLQPRTRRANSFLEERLQGNLERECLEETCSHEEAREVYENDAGTAAFWNQYKGCNVDNIRSHMELFRRCLKGLCITGNGEQYIGNVSITKSGRQCQLWTSNFPHQVRFKPVDHPEKQLVENFCRNPDASQDGPWCYTRDPLVPREPCSVPSCDEDPSRHVPELPRVPPTAPATRPQGPCVPGAGEDYRGPLNVTRLGRRCQAWSARTPHVSRFSPSTHSAAGLEGAWCYTTDPGLAVDYCALHYCDEDDIFMEAPKEEGGRGRTTATGTDPKMTLINPRSFGSGQLECGKRPMFELMGKEDVGEEELQESQRQRVVHGDNAEEGSAPWQVMLYRKSPMDMLCGASLISDQWVLTAAHCVFYPPWDKDFTAKELAVRIGKHNKAGYEKDREKISNVDKIIIHSKYNWKENMERDIALLHLEKPITFTQYIVPICLPTRDVAVNLLKSGFKGRVTGWGNLFQTWTNNPRAQPKVLQMINLPIVDPSRCQESTTHRITANMLCAGYEPEDVKRGDACEGDSGGPFIMKDFENKRWYQMGIVSWGEGCDRDGKYGIYTHVYRLRKWINKVIGEPDT
;
A
#
# COMPACT_ATOMS: atom_id res chain seq x y z
N MET A 1 -58.57 -52.04 -74.50
CA MET A 1 -59.11 -50.70 -74.15
C MET A 1 -58.93 -50.29 -72.68
N ILE A 2 -58.29 -51.08 -71.79
CA ILE A 2 -58.03 -50.66 -70.40
C ILE A 2 -56.58 -50.17 -70.19
N VAL A 3 -55.61 -50.63 -71.00
CA VAL A 3 -54.20 -50.22 -70.87
C VAL A 3 -53.92 -48.80 -71.41
N ALA A 4 -54.66 -48.34 -72.42
CA ALA A 4 -54.50 -46.99 -72.98
C ALA A 4 -55.08 -45.87 -72.09
N VAL A 5 -56.08 -46.18 -71.26
CA VAL A 5 -56.70 -45.19 -70.36
C VAL A 5 -55.85 -44.98 -69.10
N VAL A 6 -55.15 -46.02 -68.62
CA VAL A 6 -54.27 -45.92 -67.45
C VAL A 6 -52.95 -45.20 -67.78
N MET A 7 -52.45 -45.31 -69.01
CA MET A 7 -51.23 -44.58 -69.41
C MET A 7 -51.47 -43.08 -69.62
N ALA A 8 -52.70 -42.67 -69.99
CA ALA A 8 -53.06 -41.26 -70.15
C ALA A 8 -53.27 -40.54 -68.80
N THR A 9 -53.77 -41.25 -67.77
CA THR A 9 -53.95 -40.66 -66.43
C THR A 9 -52.65 -40.56 -65.64
N VAL A 10 -51.69 -41.48 -65.84
CA VAL A 10 -50.35 -41.37 -65.24
C VAL A 10 -49.50 -40.30 -65.94
N ALA A 11 -49.67 -40.09 -67.24
CA ALA A 11 -48.98 -39.01 -67.97
C ALA A 11 -49.50 -37.60 -67.60
N MET A 12 -50.80 -37.41 -67.38
CA MET A 12 -51.33 -36.13 -66.87
C MET A 12 -50.98 -35.87 -65.40
N ALA A 13 -50.78 -36.90 -64.57
CA ALA A 13 -50.33 -36.73 -63.18
C ALA A 13 -48.83 -36.38 -63.08
N MET A 14 -48.02 -36.72 -64.08
CA MET A 14 -46.60 -36.35 -64.15
C MET A 14 -46.36 -34.93 -64.73
N ILE A 15 -47.34 -34.33 -65.41
CA ILE A 15 -47.19 -32.99 -66.02
C ILE A 15 -47.59 -31.86 -65.05
N HIS A 16 -48.29 -32.15 -63.94
CA HIS A 16 -48.47 -31.19 -62.84
C HIS A 16 -47.28 -31.11 -61.86
N ALA A 17 -46.21 -31.89 -62.09
CA ALA A 17 -45.02 -31.89 -61.24
C ALA A 17 -43.83 -31.07 -61.80
N THR A 18 -44.02 -30.28 -62.86
CA THR A 18 -42.95 -29.46 -63.46
C THR A 18 -43.41 -28.05 -63.77
N GLN A 19 -43.84 -27.32 -62.74
CA GLN A 19 -43.77 -25.86 -62.69
C GLN A 19 -43.77 -25.40 -61.22
N GLY A 20 -42.87 -25.98 -60.44
CA GLY A 20 -42.36 -25.27 -59.27
C GLY A 20 -41.52 -24.12 -59.79
N ALA A 21 -42.13 -22.95 -60.01
CA ALA A 21 -41.37 -21.71 -59.90
C ALA A 21 -40.54 -21.82 -58.61
N GLN A 22 -39.25 -21.48 -58.64
CA GLN A 22 -38.42 -21.52 -57.45
C GLN A 22 -39.07 -20.67 -56.34
N VAL A 23 -39.84 -21.31 -55.46
CA VAL A 23 -40.35 -20.72 -54.21
C VAL A 23 -39.29 -20.85 -53.11
N PHE A 24 -38.02 -20.89 -53.50
CA PHE A 24 -36.90 -20.80 -52.59
C PHE A 24 -35.89 -19.83 -53.18
N LEU A 25 -35.85 -18.64 -52.58
CA LEU A 25 -34.75 -17.72 -52.73
C LEU A 25 -33.49 -18.39 -52.21
N ASP A 26 -32.38 -18.21 -52.92
CA ASP A 26 -31.08 -18.72 -52.49
C ASP A 26 -30.73 -18.16 -51.10
N ARG A 27 -30.03 -18.96 -50.27
CA ARG A 27 -29.85 -18.71 -48.82
C ARG A 27 -29.34 -17.29 -48.45
N PRO A 28 -28.47 -16.62 -49.25
CA PRO A 28 -28.04 -15.25 -48.95
C PRO A 28 -29.02 -14.16 -49.44
N VAL A 29 -30.03 -14.48 -50.24
CA VAL A 29 -31.06 -13.54 -50.75
C VAL A 29 -32.35 -13.63 -49.91
N ALA A 30 -32.72 -14.82 -49.43
CA ALA A 30 -33.85 -15.01 -48.51
C ALA A 30 -33.68 -14.24 -47.18
N SER A 31 -32.44 -14.03 -46.74
CA SER A 31 -32.10 -13.28 -45.52
C SER A 31 -32.25 -11.76 -45.66
N ARG A 32 -32.35 -11.21 -46.88
CA ARG A 32 -32.50 -9.77 -47.13
C ARG A 32 -33.95 -9.29 -47.21
N VAL A 33 -34.92 -10.18 -47.41
CA VAL A 33 -36.37 -9.84 -47.53
C VAL A 33 -37.06 -9.73 -46.15
N LEU A 34 -36.41 -10.21 -45.08
CA LEU A 34 -36.94 -10.20 -43.71
C LEU A 34 -36.28 -9.12 -42.85
N GLN A 35 -36.57 -7.85 -43.12
CA GLN A 35 -36.57 -6.82 -42.07
C GLN A 35 -37.83 -5.96 -42.24
N PRO A 36 -38.54 -5.59 -41.16
CA PRO A 36 -38.14 -5.67 -39.75
C PRO A 36 -38.57 -7.00 -39.13
N ARG A 37 -37.67 -7.65 -38.37
CA ARG A 37 -38.04 -8.79 -37.51
C ARG A 37 -39.08 -8.29 -36.48
N THR A 38 -40.37 -8.57 -36.73
CA THR A 38 -41.36 -8.69 -35.66
C THR A 38 -40.87 -9.78 -34.70
N ARG A 39 -40.92 -9.54 -33.37
CA ARG A 39 -40.56 -10.51 -32.31
C ARG A 39 -40.94 -11.93 -32.71
N ARG A 40 -40.02 -12.88 -32.62
CA ARG A 40 -40.24 -14.26 -33.06
C ARG A 40 -41.04 -14.98 -31.94
N ALA A 41 -42.32 -14.60 -31.84
CA ALA A 41 -43.34 -15.07 -30.91
C ALA A 41 -43.56 -14.20 -29.65
N ASN A 42 -44.79 -13.69 -29.53
CA ASN A 42 -45.42 -13.40 -28.24
C ASN A 42 -46.47 -14.49 -28.04
N SER A 43 -46.05 -15.73 -27.75
CA SER A 43 -47.00 -16.78 -27.36
C SER A 43 -47.25 -16.68 -25.85
N PHE A 44 -48.51 -16.71 -25.42
CA PHE A 44 -48.90 -16.68 -23.99
C PHE A 44 -48.21 -17.75 -23.12
N LEU A 45 -47.66 -18.80 -23.73
CA LEU A 45 -46.95 -19.88 -23.03
C LEU A 45 -45.44 -19.65 -22.91
N GLU A 46 -44.87 -18.66 -23.60
CA GLU A 46 -43.42 -18.38 -23.60
C GLU A 46 -42.97 -17.68 -22.31
N GLU A 47 -43.79 -16.79 -21.74
CA GLU A 47 -43.59 -16.20 -20.41
C GLU A 47 -43.61 -17.23 -19.25
N ARG A 48 -43.95 -18.50 -19.56
CA ARG A 48 -43.93 -19.60 -18.58
C ARG A 48 -42.61 -20.39 -18.61
N LEU A 49 -41.74 -20.12 -19.57
CA LEU A 49 -40.41 -20.71 -19.66
C LEU A 49 -39.40 -19.85 -18.89
N GLN A 50 -38.39 -20.48 -18.29
CA GLN A 50 -37.28 -19.74 -17.69
C GLN A 50 -36.54 -18.94 -18.76
N GLY A 51 -36.20 -17.67 -18.46
CA GLY A 51 -35.51 -16.78 -19.37
C GLY A 51 -34.23 -17.42 -19.93
N ASN A 52 -34.04 -17.34 -21.25
CA ASN A 52 -32.88 -17.92 -21.92
C ASN A 52 -32.07 -16.84 -22.65
N LEU A 53 -30.82 -16.65 -22.24
CA LEU A 53 -29.94 -15.61 -22.78
C LEU A 53 -29.80 -15.66 -24.31
N GLU A 54 -29.68 -16.86 -24.89
CA GLU A 54 -29.46 -17.02 -26.32
C GLU A 54 -30.70 -16.64 -27.12
N ARG A 55 -31.88 -17.06 -26.66
CA ARG A 55 -33.16 -16.75 -27.31
C ARG A 55 -33.53 -15.27 -27.18
N GLU A 56 -33.51 -14.75 -25.96
CA GLU A 56 -34.05 -13.42 -25.67
C GLU A 56 -33.09 -12.30 -26.11
N CYS A 57 -31.80 -12.45 -25.84
CA CYS A 57 -30.83 -11.36 -25.97
C CYS A 57 -29.76 -11.56 -27.06
N LEU A 58 -29.51 -12.78 -27.55
CA LEU A 58 -28.54 -13.02 -28.63
C LEU A 58 -29.21 -13.09 -30.00
N GLU A 59 -30.29 -13.85 -30.11
CA GLU A 59 -31.07 -13.96 -31.34
C GLU A 59 -32.01 -12.76 -31.57
N GLU A 60 -32.43 -12.10 -30.49
CA GLU A 60 -33.39 -10.99 -30.47
C GLU A 60 -32.92 -9.77 -29.68
N THR A 61 -33.70 -8.68 -29.72
CA THR A 61 -33.44 -7.49 -28.90
C THR A 61 -34.17 -7.66 -27.59
N CYS A 62 -33.45 -7.97 -26.50
CA CYS A 62 -34.07 -8.00 -25.19
C CYS A 62 -34.16 -6.61 -24.54
N SER A 63 -35.15 -6.46 -23.68
CA SER A 63 -35.37 -5.40 -22.72
C SER A 63 -34.67 -5.72 -21.39
N HIS A 64 -34.60 -4.73 -20.49
CA HIS A 64 -33.99 -4.91 -19.18
C HIS A 64 -34.74 -5.95 -18.31
N GLU A 65 -36.06 -6.04 -18.47
CA GLU A 65 -36.88 -7.01 -17.72
C GLU A 65 -36.62 -8.44 -18.21
N GLU A 66 -36.56 -8.64 -19.53
CA GLU A 66 -36.18 -9.94 -20.11
C GLU A 66 -34.76 -10.36 -19.70
N ALA A 67 -33.82 -9.40 -19.58
CA ALA A 67 -32.49 -9.67 -19.03
C ALA A 67 -32.52 -10.02 -17.52
N ARG A 68 -33.43 -9.41 -16.75
CA ARG A 68 -33.62 -9.70 -15.32
C ARG A 68 -34.12 -11.12 -15.10
N GLU A 69 -35.01 -11.59 -15.95
CA GLU A 69 -35.53 -12.95 -15.92
C GLU A 69 -34.46 -14.02 -16.20
N VAL A 70 -33.39 -13.67 -16.92
CA VAL A 70 -32.26 -14.58 -17.20
C VAL A 70 -31.32 -14.73 -16.00
N TYR A 71 -30.98 -13.64 -15.30
CA TYR A 71 -29.98 -13.66 -14.23
C TYR A 71 -30.57 -13.77 -12.83
N GLU A 72 -31.88 -13.52 -12.66
CA GLU A 72 -32.66 -13.63 -11.42
C GLU A 72 -32.11 -12.79 -10.23
N ASN A 73 -31.11 -11.93 -10.48
CA ASN A 73 -30.49 -11.05 -9.48
C ASN A 73 -30.07 -9.71 -10.08
N ASP A 74 -30.16 -8.65 -9.28
CA ASP A 74 -29.98 -7.27 -9.73
C ASP A 74 -28.54 -6.97 -10.22
N ALA A 75 -27.53 -7.50 -9.54
CA ALA A 75 -26.13 -7.24 -9.85
C ALA A 75 -25.69 -7.90 -11.17
N GLY A 76 -26.06 -9.16 -11.38
CA GLY A 76 -25.82 -9.90 -12.61
C GLY A 76 -26.57 -9.31 -13.79
N THR A 77 -27.82 -8.88 -13.57
CA THR A 77 -28.62 -8.19 -14.59
C THR A 77 -27.96 -6.86 -15.00
N ALA A 78 -27.55 -6.02 -14.04
CA ALA A 78 -26.90 -4.75 -14.33
C ALA A 78 -25.55 -4.92 -15.05
N ALA A 79 -24.76 -5.90 -14.62
CA ALA A 79 -23.49 -6.27 -15.25
C ALA A 79 -23.68 -6.67 -16.71
N PHE A 80 -24.60 -7.59 -16.98
CA PHE A 80 -24.95 -7.99 -18.34
C PHE A 80 -25.51 -6.82 -19.15
N TRP A 81 -26.40 -6.01 -18.56
CA TRP A 81 -27.07 -4.92 -19.26
C TRP A 81 -26.10 -3.82 -19.72
N ASN A 82 -25.08 -3.52 -18.92
CA ASN A 82 -24.01 -2.60 -19.32
C ASN A 82 -23.25 -3.12 -20.54
N GLN A 83 -22.95 -4.43 -20.54
CA GLN A 83 -22.27 -5.07 -21.65
C GLN A 83 -23.13 -5.15 -22.92
N TYR A 84 -24.39 -5.54 -22.76
CA TYR A 84 -25.35 -5.62 -23.84
C TYR A 84 -25.57 -4.27 -24.50
N LYS A 85 -25.75 -3.17 -23.74
CA LYS A 85 -25.89 -1.81 -24.31
C LYS A 85 -24.64 -1.37 -25.10
N GLY A 86 -23.44 -1.67 -24.60
CA GLY A 86 -22.19 -1.32 -25.30
C GLY A 86 -21.97 -2.11 -26.60
N CYS A 87 -22.52 -3.32 -26.70
CA CYS A 87 -22.39 -4.20 -27.85
C CYS A 87 -23.57 -4.14 -28.83
N ASN A 88 -24.76 -3.74 -28.37
CA ASN A 88 -26.00 -3.67 -29.15
C ASN A 88 -26.05 -2.39 -30.00
N VAL A 89 -25.09 -2.26 -30.90
CA VAL A 89 -24.98 -1.19 -31.90
C VAL A 89 -25.10 -1.81 -33.28
N ASP A 90 -25.81 -1.18 -34.22
CA ASP A 90 -26.20 -1.79 -35.52
C ASP A 90 -25.03 -2.40 -36.31
N ASN A 91 -23.86 -1.73 -36.30
CA ASN A 91 -22.65 -2.21 -36.98
C ASN A 91 -22.08 -3.51 -36.36
N ILE A 92 -22.21 -3.66 -35.04
CA ILE A 92 -21.73 -4.84 -34.30
C ILE A 92 -22.77 -5.96 -34.38
N ARG A 93 -24.04 -5.62 -34.20
CA ARG A 93 -25.14 -6.58 -34.15
C ARG A 93 -25.44 -7.24 -35.49
N SER A 94 -25.18 -6.55 -36.59
CA SER A 94 -25.27 -7.16 -37.93
C SER A 94 -24.28 -8.32 -38.14
N HIS A 95 -23.22 -8.41 -37.30
CA HIS A 95 -22.21 -9.46 -37.31
C HIS A 95 -22.28 -10.29 -36.02
N MET A 96 -23.08 -11.35 -36.00
CA MET A 96 -23.32 -12.17 -34.80
C MET A 96 -22.05 -12.70 -34.10
N GLU A 97 -20.98 -13.00 -34.85
CA GLU A 97 -19.69 -13.39 -34.26
C GLU A 97 -19.00 -12.24 -33.51
N LEU A 98 -19.05 -11.03 -34.08
CA LEU A 98 -18.52 -9.80 -33.48
C LEU A 98 -19.34 -9.41 -32.24
N PHE A 99 -20.66 -9.52 -32.31
CA PHE A 99 -21.56 -9.30 -31.18
C PHE A 99 -21.28 -10.28 -30.03
N ARG A 100 -21.17 -11.58 -30.31
CA ARG A 100 -20.77 -12.58 -29.30
C ARG A 100 -19.37 -12.32 -28.73
N ARG A 101 -18.43 -11.85 -29.54
CA ARG A 101 -17.07 -11.47 -29.08
C ARG A 101 -17.12 -10.25 -28.15
N CYS A 102 -17.90 -9.24 -28.47
CA CYS A 102 -18.12 -8.06 -27.62
C CYS A 102 -18.79 -8.44 -26.28
N LEU A 103 -19.80 -9.33 -26.32
CA LEU A 103 -20.46 -9.87 -25.12
C LEU A 103 -19.58 -10.80 -24.28
N LYS A 104 -18.39 -11.20 -24.75
CA LYS A 104 -17.36 -11.81 -23.90
C LYS A 104 -16.53 -10.77 -23.14
N GLY A 105 -16.52 -9.52 -23.61
CA GLY A 105 -15.91 -8.37 -22.92
C GLY A 105 -14.39 -8.37 -22.90
N LEU A 106 -13.76 -9.14 -23.80
CA LEU A 106 -12.30 -9.23 -23.94
C LEU A 106 -11.71 -8.16 -24.88
N CYS A 107 -12.56 -7.34 -25.49
CA CYS A 107 -12.21 -6.25 -26.40
C CYS A 107 -13.14 -5.06 -26.16
N ILE A 108 -12.79 -3.88 -26.69
CA ILE A 108 -13.56 -2.65 -26.55
C ILE A 108 -14.31 -2.29 -27.84
N THR A 109 -15.47 -1.68 -27.67
CA THR A 109 -16.21 -0.93 -28.70
C THR A 109 -16.55 0.44 -28.11
N GLY A 110 -16.47 1.51 -28.92
CA GLY A 110 -16.62 2.87 -28.41
C GLY A 110 -15.59 3.22 -27.33
N ASN A 111 -16.07 3.70 -26.18
CA ASN A 111 -15.22 4.07 -25.03
C ASN A 111 -14.88 2.88 -24.10
N GLY A 112 -15.42 1.68 -24.32
CA GLY A 112 -15.02 0.48 -23.59
C GLY A 112 -15.54 0.35 -22.16
N GLU A 113 -16.67 0.98 -21.80
CA GLU A 113 -17.33 0.78 -20.48
C GLU A 113 -17.70 -0.68 -20.18
N GLN A 114 -17.99 -1.45 -21.23
CA GLN A 114 -18.33 -2.87 -21.20
C GLN A 114 -17.13 -3.81 -21.05
N TYR A 115 -15.90 -3.28 -21.03
CA TYR A 115 -14.71 -4.11 -20.98
C TYR A 115 -14.53 -4.79 -19.62
N ILE A 116 -14.46 -6.12 -19.64
CA ILE A 116 -14.29 -6.97 -18.44
C ILE A 116 -13.08 -7.90 -18.55
N GLY A 117 -12.21 -7.67 -19.53
CA GLY A 117 -10.98 -8.45 -19.73
C GLY A 117 -9.96 -8.27 -18.61
N ASN A 118 -8.80 -8.92 -18.78
CA ASN A 118 -7.78 -9.10 -17.76
C ASN A 118 -6.49 -8.29 -17.99
N VAL A 119 -6.50 -7.29 -18.87
CA VAL A 119 -5.34 -6.40 -19.06
C VAL A 119 -5.08 -5.63 -17.77
N SER A 120 -3.86 -5.69 -17.25
CA SER A 120 -3.45 -5.10 -15.96
C SER A 120 -2.20 -4.21 -16.08
N ILE A 121 -1.89 -3.76 -17.30
CA ILE A 121 -0.73 -2.92 -17.61
C ILE A 121 -1.20 -1.75 -18.49
N THR A 122 -0.70 -0.55 -18.19
CA THR A 122 -1.02 0.67 -18.93
C THR A 122 -0.31 0.71 -20.29
N LYS A 123 -0.68 1.67 -21.16
CA LYS A 123 -0.04 1.85 -22.47
C LYS A 123 1.49 2.06 -22.42
N SER A 124 2.02 2.58 -21.32
CA SER A 124 3.46 2.82 -21.15
C SER A 124 4.18 1.69 -20.41
N GLY A 125 3.49 0.61 -20.07
CA GLY A 125 4.06 -0.52 -19.35
C GLY A 125 3.98 -0.43 -17.82
N ARG A 126 3.29 0.58 -17.25
CA ARG A 126 3.11 0.66 -15.79
C ARG A 126 2.13 -0.41 -15.31
N GLN A 127 2.45 -1.05 -14.20
CA GLN A 127 1.54 -2.00 -13.57
C GLN A 127 0.35 -1.27 -12.93
N CYS A 128 -0.83 -1.85 -13.10
CA CYS A 128 -2.03 -1.34 -12.48
C CYS A 128 -2.04 -1.61 -10.96
N GLN A 129 -2.47 -0.60 -10.22
CA GLN A 129 -2.91 -0.69 -8.84
C GLN A 129 -4.25 -1.44 -8.80
N LEU A 130 -4.47 -2.20 -7.72
CA LEU A 130 -5.73 -2.90 -7.48
C LEU A 130 -6.85 -1.89 -7.22
N TRP A 131 -8.05 -2.17 -7.73
CA TRP A 131 -9.24 -1.37 -7.45
C TRP A 131 -9.67 -1.39 -6.00
N THR A 132 -9.19 -2.38 -5.24
CA THR A 132 -9.33 -2.45 -3.80
C THR A 132 -8.30 -1.57 -3.10
N SER A 133 -7.02 -1.56 -3.55
CA SER A 133 -5.93 -0.83 -2.87
C SER A 133 -6.13 0.69 -2.88
N ASN A 134 -5.86 1.37 -1.76
CA ASN A 134 -5.71 2.84 -1.67
C ASN A 134 -4.26 3.32 -1.79
N PHE A 135 -3.34 2.41 -2.12
CA PHE A 135 -1.92 2.69 -2.23
C PHE A 135 -1.39 2.35 -3.63
N PRO A 136 -0.56 3.23 -4.24
CA PRO A 136 -0.14 4.55 -3.72
C PRO A 136 -1.23 5.64 -3.81
N HIS A 137 -2.29 5.44 -4.61
CA HIS A 137 -3.34 6.44 -4.84
C HIS A 137 -4.66 6.04 -4.18
N GLN A 138 -5.39 7.00 -3.62
CA GLN A 138 -6.74 6.73 -3.13
C GLN A 138 -7.68 6.41 -4.29
N VAL A 139 -8.39 5.29 -4.20
CA VAL A 139 -9.35 4.91 -5.24
C VAL A 139 -10.68 5.62 -5.04
N ARG A 140 -11.10 6.36 -6.07
CA ARG A 140 -12.42 6.98 -6.08
C ARG A 140 -13.55 5.98 -6.34
N PHE A 141 -13.30 4.96 -7.17
CA PHE A 141 -14.29 3.96 -7.56
C PHE A 141 -14.06 2.68 -6.76
N LYS A 142 -14.92 2.44 -5.77
CA LYS A 142 -14.80 1.29 -4.87
C LYS A 142 -15.67 0.13 -5.39
N PRO A 143 -15.14 -1.11 -5.45
CA PRO A 143 -15.92 -2.26 -5.94
C PRO A 143 -17.22 -2.51 -5.15
N VAL A 144 -17.23 -2.22 -3.85
CA VAL A 144 -18.41 -2.38 -2.98
C VAL A 144 -19.52 -1.39 -3.31
N ASP A 145 -19.15 -0.15 -3.65
CA ASP A 145 -20.10 0.92 -3.96
C ASP A 145 -20.58 0.85 -5.43
N HIS A 146 -19.80 0.18 -6.28
CA HIS A 146 -20.02 0.04 -7.72
C HIS A 146 -19.89 -1.42 -8.20
N PRO A 147 -20.69 -2.37 -7.69
CA PRO A 147 -20.59 -3.78 -8.09
C PRO A 147 -20.86 -4.00 -9.58
N GLU A 148 -21.68 -3.15 -10.21
CA GLU A 148 -22.02 -3.19 -11.63
C GLU A 148 -20.84 -2.86 -12.56
N LYS A 149 -19.78 -2.23 -12.04
CA LYS A 149 -18.57 -1.86 -12.79
C LYS A 149 -17.53 -2.98 -12.85
N GLN A 150 -17.76 -4.11 -12.16
CA GLN A 150 -16.88 -5.28 -12.16
C GLN A 150 -15.40 -4.92 -11.93
N LEU A 151 -15.15 -4.07 -10.93
CA LEU A 151 -13.82 -3.60 -10.53
C LEU A 151 -13.06 -4.70 -9.79
N VAL A 152 -12.61 -5.70 -10.55
CA VAL A 152 -11.96 -6.92 -10.05
C VAL A 152 -10.44 -6.80 -10.23
N GLU A 153 -9.70 -7.24 -9.22
CA GLU A 153 -8.23 -7.19 -9.17
C GLU A 153 -7.67 -5.81 -9.53
N ASN A 154 -6.70 -5.76 -10.44
CA ASN A 154 -6.08 -4.56 -10.99
C ASN A 154 -6.31 -4.44 -12.50
N PHE A 155 -7.40 -5.03 -13.01
CA PHE A 155 -7.67 -5.02 -14.45
C PHE A 155 -8.17 -3.65 -14.91
N CYS A 156 -7.80 -3.23 -16.12
CA CYS A 156 -8.24 -1.96 -16.68
C CYS A 156 -9.77 -1.93 -16.82
N ARG A 157 -10.39 -0.82 -16.43
CA ARG A 157 -11.84 -0.60 -16.47
C ARG A 157 -12.13 0.84 -16.86
N ASN A 158 -13.36 1.12 -17.27
CA ASN A 158 -13.79 2.49 -17.56
C ASN A 158 -15.00 2.88 -16.71
N PRO A 159 -14.84 3.07 -15.38
CA PRO A 159 -15.97 3.35 -14.50
C PRO A 159 -16.55 4.75 -14.69
N ASP A 160 -15.77 5.71 -15.22
CA ASP A 160 -16.13 7.12 -15.39
C ASP A 160 -16.54 7.50 -16.82
N ALA A 161 -16.74 6.52 -17.72
CA ALA A 161 -17.09 6.74 -19.12
C ALA A 161 -16.08 7.63 -19.88
N SER A 162 -14.80 7.56 -19.51
CA SER A 162 -13.69 8.28 -20.15
C SER A 162 -13.62 7.99 -21.65
N GLN A 163 -13.40 9.03 -22.46
CA GLN A 163 -13.24 8.89 -23.92
C GLN A 163 -11.88 8.29 -24.31
N ASP A 164 -10.90 8.30 -23.40
CA ASP A 164 -9.57 7.71 -23.63
C ASP A 164 -9.56 6.17 -23.52
N GLY A 165 -10.72 5.57 -23.24
CA GLY A 165 -10.88 4.13 -23.09
C GLY A 165 -10.65 3.63 -21.65
N PRO A 166 -10.58 2.30 -21.46
CA PRO A 166 -10.29 1.69 -20.16
C PRO A 166 -8.93 2.13 -19.61
N TRP A 167 -8.91 2.39 -18.31
CA TRP A 167 -7.73 2.84 -17.58
C TRP A 167 -7.62 2.10 -16.24
N CYS A 168 -6.51 2.30 -15.56
CA CYS A 168 -6.34 1.86 -14.19
C CYS A 168 -5.56 2.91 -13.39
N TYR A 169 -5.69 2.87 -12.06
CA TYR A 169 -4.72 3.54 -11.20
C TYR A 169 -3.36 2.88 -11.38
N THR A 170 -2.27 3.64 -11.33
CA THR A 170 -0.93 3.05 -11.52
C THR A 170 -0.24 2.81 -10.18
N ARG A 171 0.74 1.91 -10.14
CA ARG A 171 1.61 1.74 -8.96
C ARG A 171 2.69 2.83 -8.84
N ASP A 172 2.74 3.78 -9.77
CA ASP A 172 3.69 4.90 -9.78
C ASP A 172 3.07 6.09 -9.00
N PRO A 173 3.66 6.52 -7.87
CA PRO A 173 3.14 7.63 -7.07
C PRO A 173 3.06 8.96 -7.82
N LEU A 174 3.74 9.11 -8.95
CA LEU A 174 3.72 10.33 -9.77
C LEU A 174 2.61 10.33 -10.82
N VAL A 175 2.03 9.17 -11.13
CA VAL A 175 1.02 9.03 -12.18
C VAL A 175 -0.23 8.37 -11.59
N PRO A 176 -1.24 9.17 -11.16
CA PRO A 176 -2.43 8.63 -10.51
C PRO A 176 -3.16 7.59 -11.34
N ARG A 177 -3.40 7.88 -12.62
CA ARG A 177 -4.10 6.99 -13.56
C ARG A 177 -3.57 7.13 -14.96
N GLU A 178 -3.67 6.06 -15.74
CA GLU A 178 -3.25 6.03 -17.13
C GLU A 178 -4.11 5.06 -17.96
N PRO A 179 -4.44 5.37 -19.23
CA PRO A 179 -5.18 4.45 -20.10
C PRO A 179 -4.38 3.19 -20.45
N CYS A 180 -5.11 2.13 -20.74
CA CYS A 180 -4.58 0.83 -21.10
C CYS A 180 -4.69 0.55 -22.59
N SER A 181 -3.78 -0.27 -23.11
CA SER A 181 -3.82 -0.72 -24.50
C SER A 181 -4.72 -1.94 -24.63
N VAL A 182 -6.04 -1.71 -24.79
CA VAL A 182 -7.05 -2.76 -24.92
C VAL A 182 -7.43 -2.96 -26.39
N PRO A 183 -7.52 -4.20 -26.90
CA PRO A 183 -7.83 -4.45 -28.31
C PRO A 183 -9.26 -4.02 -28.67
N SER A 184 -9.43 -3.45 -29.86
CA SER A 184 -10.74 -3.17 -30.44
C SER A 184 -11.42 -4.47 -30.90
N CYS A 185 -12.74 -4.58 -30.75
CA CYS A 185 -13.48 -5.73 -31.26
C CYS A 185 -13.52 -5.74 -32.80
N ASP A 186 -13.47 -4.56 -33.43
CA ASP A 186 -13.59 -4.38 -34.89
C ASP A 186 -12.29 -4.72 -35.65
N GLU A 187 -11.19 -4.95 -34.92
CA GLU A 187 -9.88 -5.26 -35.49
C GLU A 187 -9.56 -6.77 -35.45
N ASP A 188 -8.89 -7.23 -36.50
CA ASP A 188 -8.49 -8.62 -36.71
C ASP A 188 -7.52 -9.08 -35.59
N PRO A 189 -7.83 -10.16 -34.85
CA PRO A 189 -6.99 -10.67 -33.75
C PRO A 189 -5.57 -11.08 -34.17
N SER A 190 -5.26 -11.17 -35.47
CA SER A 190 -3.93 -11.49 -35.99
C SER A 190 -2.94 -10.31 -36.03
N ARG A 191 -3.38 -9.06 -35.80
CA ARG A 191 -2.53 -7.85 -35.91
C ARG A 191 -2.03 -7.27 -34.59
N HIS A 192 -2.49 -7.76 -33.45
CA HIS A 192 -2.08 -7.27 -32.13
C HIS A 192 -1.52 -8.39 -31.26
N VAL A 193 -0.24 -8.71 -31.48
CA VAL A 193 0.63 -9.01 -30.35
C VAL A 193 1.05 -7.64 -29.81
N PRO A 194 0.71 -7.27 -28.56
CA PRO A 194 1.32 -6.11 -27.93
C PRO A 194 2.83 -6.33 -27.96
N GLU A 195 3.55 -5.54 -28.75
CA GLU A 195 5.00 -5.48 -28.59
C GLU A 195 5.22 -4.84 -27.23
N LEU A 196 5.44 -5.70 -26.22
CA LEU A 196 5.92 -5.29 -24.91
C LEU A 196 7.09 -4.33 -25.19
N PRO A 197 7.11 -3.11 -24.64
CA PRO A 197 8.28 -2.28 -24.75
C PRO A 197 9.45 -3.12 -24.26
N ARG A 198 10.39 -3.42 -25.15
CA ARG A 198 11.63 -4.08 -24.78
C ARG A 198 12.25 -3.17 -23.75
N VAL A 199 12.17 -3.55 -22.49
CA VAL A 199 13.00 -2.99 -21.43
C VAL A 199 14.41 -3.15 -21.99
N PRO A 200 15.14 -2.05 -22.29
CA PRO A 200 16.56 -2.18 -22.58
C PRO A 200 17.12 -2.99 -21.42
N PRO A 201 17.90 -4.07 -21.64
CA PRO A 201 18.45 -4.84 -20.54
C PRO A 201 19.07 -3.83 -19.59
N THR A 202 18.43 -3.66 -18.43
CA THR A 202 18.95 -2.81 -17.38
C THR A 202 20.31 -3.41 -17.15
N ALA A 203 21.36 -2.69 -17.56
CA ALA A 203 22.71 -3.08 -17.24
C ALA A 203 22.65 -3.41 -15.75
N PRO A 204 23.08 -4.63 -15.34
CA PRO A 204 23.08 -4.97 -13.93
C PRO A 204 23.70 -3.79 -13.22
N ALA A 205 22.97 -3.20 -12.26
CA ALA A 205 23.46 -2.05 -11.54
C ALA A 205 24.83 -2.45 -11.01
N THR A 206 25.88 -2.01 -11.70
CA THR A 206 27.24 -2.33 -11.33
C THR A 206 27.37 -1.62 -10.01
N ARG A 207 27.38 -2.40 -8.92
CA ARG A 207 27.81 -1.90 -7.61
C ARG A 207 29.02 -1.02 -7.88
N PRO A 208 29.03 0.25 -7.44
CA PRO A 208 30.16 1.12 -7.66
C PRO A 208 31.42 0.37 -7.21
N GLN A 209 32.29 -0.03 -8.15
CA GLN A 209 33.52 -0.75 -7.86
C GLN A 209 34.59 0.24 -7.35
N GLY A 210 34.19 1.12 -6.43
CA GLY A 210 35.05 2.09 -5.77
C GLY A 210 35.04 1.86 -4.26
N PRO A 211 36.14 2.20 -3.57
CA PRO A 211 36.18 2.16 -2.11
C PRO A 211 35.01 2.97 -1.54
N CYS A 212 34.26 2.36 -0.65
CA CYS A 212 33.15 2.99 0.02
C CYS A 212 33.65 3.94 1.13
N VAL A 213 32.84 4.92 1.51
CA VAL A 213 33.17 5.92 2.52
C VAL A 213 32.59 5.47 3.88
N PRO A 214 33.43 5.10 4.86
CA PRO A 214 32.97 4.66 6.18
C PRO A 214 32.46 5.85 7.02
N GLY A 215 31.78 5.57 8.13
CA GLY A 215 31.44 6.58 9.14
C GLY A 215 30.44 7.62 8.65
N ALA A 216 29.57 7.29 7.69
CA ALA A 216 28.70 8.25 7.00
C ALA A 216 29.44 9.51 6.48
N GLY A 217 30.72 9.39 6.09
CA GLY A 217 31.50 10.51 5.56
C GLY A 217 32.19 11.40 6.59
N GLU A 218 32.27 11.01 7.87
CA GLU A 218 33.01 11.73 8.93
C GLU A 218 34.46 12.05 8.54
N ASP A 219 35.15 11.06 7.98
CA ASP A 219 36.55 11.18 7.55
C ASP A 219 36.71 11.49 6.06
N TYR A 220 35.61 11.76 5.36
CA TYR A 220 35.69 12.11 3.95
C TYR A 220 36.42 13.46 3.78
N ARG A 221 37.49 13.45 2.99
CA ARG A 221 38.28 14.65 2.63
C ARG A 221 38.45 14.79 1.10
N GLY A 222 37.53 14.21 0.33
CA GLY A 222 37.59 14.25 -1.13
C GLY A 222 37.07 15.57 -1.74
N PRO A 223 37.26 15.77 -3.06
CA PRO A 223 37.01 17.04 -3.74
C PRO A 223 35.55 17.26 -4.19
N LEU A 224 34.61 16.39 -3.79
CA LEU A 224 33.23 16.46 -4.26
C LEU A 224 32.57 17.77 -3.82
N ASN A 225 32.15 18.57 -4.80
CA ASN A 225 31.54 19.90 -4.61
C ASN A 225 30.19 20.03 -5.34
N VAL A 226 29.56 18.90 -5.63
CA VAL A 226 28.24 18.81 -6.24
C VAL A 226 27.36 17.91 -5.39
N THR A 227 26.12 18.34 -5.18
CA THR A 227 25.14 17.64 -4.35
C THR A 227 24.44 16.55 -5.14
N ARG A 228 23.66 15.69 -4.48
CA ARG A 228 22.85 14.63 -5.11
C ARG A 228 21.86 15.18 -6.14
N LEU A 229 21.33 16.37 -5.90
CA LEU A 229 20.42 17.05 -6.81
C LEU A 229 21.15 17.81 -7.93
N GLY A 230 22.47 17.63 -8.06
CA GLY A 230 23.30 18.30 -9.07
C GLY A 230 23.57 19.78 -8.78
N ARG A 231 23.30 20.27 -7.55
CA ARG A 231 23.58 21.65 -7.17
C ARG A 231 25.06 21.82 -6.81
N ARG A 232 25.62 22.98 -7.13
CA ARG A 232 27.02 23.29 -6.75
C ARG A 232 27.07 23.71 -5.29
N CYS A 233 28.12 23.26 -4.61
CA CYS A 233 28.42 23.69 -3.26
C CYS A 233 28.91 25.14 -3.25
N GLN A 234 28.32 25.96 -2.39
CA GLN A 234 28.85 27.24 -1.96
C GLN A 234 30.13 27.00 -1.15
N ALA A 235 31.14 27.85 -1.37
CA ALA A 235 32.37 27.78 -0.59
C ALA A 235 32.10 28.06 0.90
N TRP A 236 32.73 27.33 1.81
CA TRP A 236 32.54 27.50 3.26
C TRP A 236 32.83 28.93 3.75
N SER A 237 33.78 29.61 3.11
CA SER A 237 34.15 31.01 3.36
C SER A 237 33.21 32.04 2.73
N ALA A 238 32.34 31.64 1.81
CA ALA A 238 31.38 32.54 1.19
C ALA A 238 30.18 32.78 2.12
N ARG A 239 29.67 34.02 2.15
CA ARG A 239 28.51 34.44 2.96
C ARG A 239 27.23 34.64 2.14
N THR A 240 27.27 34.29 0.86
CA THR A 240 26.18 34.48 -0.10
C THR A 240 26.10 33.28 -1.05
N PRO A 241 24.91 32.78 -1.43
CA PRO A 241 23.59 33.26 -1.00
C PRO A 241 23.25 32.97 0.47
N HIS A 242 23.91 31.99 1.11
CA HIS A 242 23.63 31.62 2.50
C HIS A 242 24.75 32.09 3.43
N VAL A 243 24.38 32.63 4.60
CA VAL A 243 25.37 32.99 5.63
C VAL A 243 25.78 31.73 6.37
N SER A 244 27.01 31.25 6.13
CA SER A 244 27.54 30.06 6.78
C SER A 244 27.84 30.32 8.27
N ARG A 245 27.28 29.49 9.17
CA ARG A 245 27.61 29.49 10.61
C ARG A 245 28.85 28.63 10.94
N PHE A 246 29.41 27.93 9.96
CA PHE A 246 30.50 26.98 10.13
C PHE A 246 31.81 27.50 9.53
N SER A 247 32.88 27.52 10.34
CA SER A 247 34.24 27.91 9.96
C SER A 247 35.10 26.67 9.68
N PRO A 248 36.12 26.74 8.79
CA PRO A 248 37.10 25.66 8.59
C PRO A 248 37.78 25.15 9.87
N SER A 249 37.75 25.92 10.96
CA SER A 249 38.35 25.58 12.26
C SER A 249 37.40 24.86 13.24
N THR A 250 36.10 24.79 12.94
CA THR A 250 35.09 24.08 13.76
C THR A 250 34.68 22.81 13.02
N HIS A 251 35.60 21.86 12.92
CA HIS A 251 35.39 20.59 12.24
C HIS A 251 34.66 19.59 13.15
N SER A 252 33.35 19.48 12.95
CA SER A 252 32.61 18.21 13.10
C SER A 252 31.69 18.05 11.88
N ALA A 253 32.30 18.13 10.70
CA ALA A 253 31.62 18.00 9.42
C ALA A 253 31.30 16.53 9.12
N ALA A 254 30.32 15.99 9.83
CA ALA A 254 29.44 14.93 9.35
C ALA A 254 28.01 15.37 9.60
N GLY A 255 27.33 15.81 8.56
CA GLY A 255 25.89 15.99 8.69
C GLY A 255 25.28 14.61 8.73
N LEU A 256 24.70 14.21 9.87
CA LEU A 256 23.63 13.23 10.07
C LEU A 256 23.68 11.84 9.40
N GLU A 257 23.97 11.77 8.10
CA GLU A 257 23.83 10.62 7.21
C GLU A 257 24.74 10.77 5.96
N GLY A 258 25.74 11.64 5.97
CA GLY A 258 26.60 11.88 4.81
C GLY A 258 27.35 13.22 4.78
N ALA A 259 28.32 13.34 3.87
CA ALA A 259 28.90 14.63 3.50
C ALA A 259 27.83 15.56 2.90
N TRP A 260 27.86 16.83 3.25
CA TRP A 260 26.92 17.87 2.79
C TRP A 260 27.62 19.20 2.57
N CYS A 261 26.95 20.13 1.89
CA CYS A 261 27.44 21.49 1.72
C CYS A 261 26.29 22.50 1.65
N TYR A 262 26.60 23.78 1.88
CA TYR A 262 25.68 24.86 1.49
C TYR A 262 25.58 24.89 -0.03
N THR A 263 24.40 25.12 -0.60
CA THR A 263 24.26 25.17 -2.07
C THR A 263 24.32 26.60 -2.60
N THR A 264 24.63 26.76 -3.88
CA THR A 264 24.52 28.08 -4.55
C THR A 264 23.08 28.46 -4.91
N ASP A 265 22.08 27.63 -4.59
CA ASP A 265 20.65 27.88 -4.84
C ASP A 265 20.04 28.66 -3.65
N PRO A 266 19.52 29.89 -3.86
CA PRO A 266 18.86 30.66 -2.80
C PRO A 266 17.64 29.94 -2.18
N GLY A 267 16.99 29.04 -2.91
CA GLY A 267 15.82 28.28 -2.44
C GLY A 267 16.16 27.01 -1.66
N LEU A 268 17.44 26.61 -1.61
CA LEU A 268 17.88 25.38 -0.94
C LEU A 268 19.20 25.62 -0.20
N ALA A 269 19.13 25.94 1.09
CA ALA A 269 20.31 26.31 1.87
C ALA A 269 21.36 25.20 1.97
N VAL A 270 20.93 23.96 2.19
CA VAL A 270 21.80 22.81 2.45
C VAL A 270 21.35 21.62 1.63
N ASP A 271 22.29 20.88 1.06
CA ASP A 271 22.04 19.61 0.37
C ASP A 271 23.22 18.64 0.56
N TYR A 272 22.97 17.33 0.41
CA TYR A 272 23.93 16.26 0.63
C TYR A 272 24.69 15.89 -0.65
N CYS A 273 25.93 15.48 -0.49
CA CYS A 273 26.78 15.01 -1.58
C CYS A 273 26.51 13.52 -1.88
N ALA A 274 26.61 13.15 -3.16
CA ALA A 274 26.41 11.76 -3.61
C ALA A 274 27.70 10.95 -3.39
N LEU A 275 27.92 10.46 -2.17
CA LEU A 275 29.01 9.54 -1.86
C LEU A 275 28.49 8.10 -1.76
N HIS A 276 29.33 7.16 -2.18
CA HIS A 276 29.14 5.74 -1.95
C HIS A 276 29.59 5.43 -0.51
N TYR A 277 28.67 5.49 0.45
CA TYR A 277 28.99 5.12 1.83
C TYR A 277 29.20 3.61 1.92
N CYS A 278 30.06 3.17 2.84
CA CYS A 278 30.07 1.77 3.21
C CYS A 278 28.69 1.50 3.81
N ASP A 279 28.02 0.44 3.34
CA ASP A 279 26.87 -0.10 4.03
C ASP A 279 27.37 -0.42 5.44
N GLU A 280 27.12 0.47 6.40
CA GLU A 280 27.50 0.25 7.79
C GLU A 280 26.65 -0.92 8.27
N ASP A 281 27.19 -2.13 8.12
CA ASP A 281 26.74 -3.38 8.69
C ASP A 281 25.30 -3.75 8.35
N ASP A 282 25.13 -4.63 7.35
CA ASP A 282 23.99 -5.54 7.35
C ASP A 282 24.01 -6.27 8.68
N ILE A 283 23.11 -5.87 9.59
CA ILE A 283 22.95 -6.49 10.91
C ILE A 283 22.77 -8.02 10.75
N PHE A 284 22.30 -8.49 9.59
CA PHE A 284 22.13 -9.89 9.22
C PHE A 284 23.44 -10.63 8.80
N MET A 285 24.57 -9.95 8.57
CA MET A 285 25.83 -10.59 8.07
C MET A 285 26.95 -10.76 9.12
N GLU A 286 26.85 -10.17 10.31
CA GLU A 286 27.87 -10.39 11.35
C GLU A 286 27.75 -11.81 11.95
N ALA A 287 28.73 -12.67 11.69
CA ALA A 287 28.86 -14.02 12.24
C ALA A 287 28.91 -14.01 13.79
N PRO A 288 28.50 -15.11 14.47
CA PRO A 288 28.51 -15.16 15.93
C PRO A 288 29.93 -15.00 16.46
N LYS A 289 30.11 -14.17 17.50
CA LYS A 289 31.22 -14.41 18.43
C LYS A 289 30.90 -15.71 19.17
N GLU A 290 31.83 -16.66 19.14
CA GLU A 290 31.70 -17.96 19.80
C GLU A 290 31.12 -17.83 21.22
N GLU A 291 30.27 -18.79 21.61
CA GLU A 291 29.70 -18.94 22.95
C GLU A 291 30.81 -19.07 24.01
N GLY A 292 31.35 -17.95 24.44
CA GLY A 292 32.20 -17.85 25.61
C GLY A 292 31.34 -17.71 26.87
N GLY A 293 31.04 -18.85 27.50
CA GLY A 293 30.75 -19.01 28.93
C GLY A 293 29.80 -18.01 29.59
N ARG A 294 28.61 -18.49 29.97
CA ARG A 294 27.59 -17.81 30.80
C ARG A 294 28.15 -17.36 32.15
N GLY A 295 28.82 -16.20 32.18
CA GLY A 295 29.36 -15.57 33.37
C GLY A 295 28.27 -14.87 34.18
N ARG A 296 28.02 -15.34 35.40
CA ARG A 296 27.16 -14.68 36.39
C ARG A 296 27.84 -13.40 36.87
N THR A 297 27.39 -12.24 36.40
CA THR A 297 27.66 -10.95 37.07
C THR A 297 26.42 -10.50 37.81
N THR A 298 26.51 -10.43 39.13
CA THR A 298 25.56 -9.75 40.02
C THR A 298 25.57 -8.26 39.71
N ALA A 299 24.54 -7.76 39.02
CA ALA A 299 24.38 -6.36 38.68
C ALA A 299 23.40 -5.67 39.64
N THR A 300 23.90 -5.22 40.79
CA THR A 300 23.35 -4.05 41.49
C THR A 300 24.05 -2.81 40.91
N GLY A 301 23.34 -1.99 40.14
CA GLY A 301 23.84 -0.69 39.67
C GLY A 301 23.63 -0.43 38.18
N THR A 302 22.74 0.53 37.89
CA THR A 302 22.64 1.38 36.67
C THR A 302 23.42 0.94 35.42
N ASP A 303 22.67 0.58 34.38
CA ASP A 303 23.12 0.30 33.00
C ASP A 303 24.02 1.43 32.44
N PRO A 304 25.34 1.21 32.29
CA PRO A 304 26.31 2.29 32.02
C PRO A 304 26.53 2.61 30.53
N LYS A 305 25.68 2.12 29.60
CA LYS A 305 25.86 2.32 28.14
C LYS A 305 24.73 3.05 27.41
N MET A 306 23.79 3.67 28.12
CA MET A 306 22.77 4.51 27.46
C MET A 306 23.39 5.89 27.15
N THR A 307 23.77 6.15 25.90
CA THR A 307 24.16 7.52 25.49
C THR A 307 22.95 8.44 25.70
N LEU A 308 23.01 9.26 26.75
CA LEU A 308 21.94 10.19 27.13
C LEU A 308 21.80 11.28 26.06
N ILE A 309 20.59 11.47 25.54
CA ILE A 309 20.26 12.62 24.70
C ILE A 309 20.22 13.83 25.64
N ASN A 310 20.63 15.01 25.17
CA ASN A 310 20.68 16.21 26.01
C ASN A 310 19.33 16.44 26.73
N PRO A 311 19.28 16.32 28.08
CA PRO A 311 18.01 16.40 28.80
C PRO A 311 17.30 17.75 28.66
N ARG A 312 18.03 18.83 28.34
CA ARG A 312 17.43 20.16 28.18
C ARG A 312 16.53 20.27 26.95
N SER A 313 16.79 19.46 25.92
CA SER A 313 16.07 19.54 24.65
C SER A 313 15.24 18.29 24.37
N PHE A 314 15.63 17.14 24.93
CA PHE A 314 14.84 15.92 24.90
C PHE A 314 13.67 15.94 25.90
N GLY A 315 13.82 16.65 27.02
CA GLY A 315 12.90 16.60 28.14
C GLY A 315 13.18 15.39 29.03
N SER A 316 12.12 14.80 29.58
CA SER A 316 12.17 13.66 30.51
C SER A 316 11.78 12.32 29.85
N GLY A 317 11.98 11.22 30.58
CA GLY A 317 11.52 9.89 30.17
C GLY A 317 12.57 8.95 29.57
N GLN A 318 13.79 9.43 29.29
CA GLN A 318 14.83 8.55 28.72
C GLN A 318 15.21 7.38 29.66
N LEU A 319 15.22 7.59 30.98
CA LEU A 319 15.56 6.54 31.95
C LEU A 319 14.38 5.58 32.23
N GLU A 320 13.16 6.09 32.10
CA GLU A 320 11.91 5.39 32.42
C GLU A 320 11.33 4.65 31.21
N CYS A 321 11.86 4.93 30.01
CA CYS A 321 11.33 4.41 28.77
C CYS A 321 11.17 2.88 28.75
N GLY A 322 10.17 2.39 28.03
CA GLY A 322 10.03 0.96 27.75
C GLY A 322 9.81 0.06 28.96
N LYS A 323 9.57 0.60 30.17
CA LYS A 323 9.12 -0.16 31.35
C LYS A 323 7.69 0.22 31.67
N ARG A 324 6.75 -0.70 31.53
CA ARG A 324 5.33 -0.39 31.69
C ARG A 324 4.96 -0.46 33.17
N PRO A 325 4.27 0.57 33.71
CA PRO A 325 3.93 0.60 35.13
C PRO A 325 3.06 -0.57 35.60
N MET A 326 2.16 -1.05 34.74
CA MET A 326 1.22 -2.14 35.05
C MET A 326 1.78 -3.55 34.77
N PHE A 327 3.00 -3.66 34.25
CA PHE A 327 3.61 -4.93 33.83
C PHE A 327 5.02 -5.06 34.39
N GLU A 328 6.05 -4.51 33.73
CA GLU A 328 7.45 -4.68 34.15
C GLU A 328 7.71 -4.17 35.58
N LEU A 329 7.06 -3.08 36.01
CA LEU A 329 7.24 -2.56 37.38
C LEU A 329 6.50 -3.40 38.44
N MET A 330 5.52 -4.21 38.03
CA MET A 330 4.77 -5.13 38.90
C MET A 330 5.26 -6.58 38.80
N GLY A 331 6.19 -6.88 37.90
CA GLY A 331 6.62 -8.25 37.60
C GLY A 331 5.53 -9.11 36.94
N LYS A 332 4.60 -8.48 36.19
CA LYS A 332 3.53 -9.13 35.43
C LYS A 332 3.88 -9.12 33.93
N GLU A 333 3.46 -10.17 33.21
CA GLU A 333 3.51 -10.27 31.75
C GLU A 333 2.11 -10.10 31.13
N ASP A 334 2.04 -9.62 29.89
CA ASP A 334 0.82 -9.51 29.10
C ASP A 334 0.49 -10.76 28.27
N VAL A 335 -0.77 -10.82 27.81
CA VAL A 335 -1.39 -11.95 27.09
C VAL A 335 -0.68 -12.36 25.78
N GLY A 336 0.32 -11.61 25.30
CA GLY A 336 1.08 -11.96 24.09
C GLY A 336 2.58 -12.04 24.27
N GLU A 337 3.12 -12.00 25.50
CA GLU A 337 4.58 -11.95 25.71
C GLU A 337 5.28 -13.29 25.53
N GLU A 338 4.64 -14.39 25.96
CA GLU A 338 5.17 -15.74 25.76
C GLU A 338 5.41 -16.01 24.26
N GLU A 339 4.50 -15.53 23.41
CA GLU A 339 4.57 -15.69 21.95
C GLU A 339 5.73 -14.92 21.30
N LEU A 340 6.32 -13.93 21.97
CA LEU A 340 7.46 -13.18 21.44
C LEU A 340 8.76 -13.99 21.47
N GLN A 341 8.86 -14.96 22.38
CA GLN A 341 10.01 -15.85 22.51
C GLN A 341 9.86 -17.15 21.71
N GLU A 342 8.62 -17.60 21.49
CA GLU A 342 8.36 -18.89 20.86
C GLU A 342 8.39 -18.84 19.33
N SER A 343 9.24 -19.67 18.73
CA SER A 343 9.30 -19.85 17.27
C SER A 343 8.11 -20.66 16.71
N GLN A 344 7.31 -21.37 17.53
CA GLN A 344 6.16 -22.14 17.04
C GLN A 344 5.09 -22.46 18.10
N ARG A 345 3.83 -22.50 17.61
CA ARG A 345 2.61 -23.17 18.16
C ARG A 345 1.80 -22.44 19.24
N GLN A 346 0.97 -21.46 18.81
CA GLN A 346 -0.44 -21.34 19.25
C GLN A 346 -1.20 -20.22 18.54
N ARG A 347 -2.43 -20.51 18.11
CA ARG A 347 -3.29 -19.72 17.21
C ARG A 347 -3.69 -18.33 17.76
N VAL A 348 -3.38 -17.28 16.98
CA VAL A 348 -4.07 -15.98 16.99
C VAL A 348 -4.24 -15.54 15.53
N VAL A 349 -5.44 -15.09 15.16
CA VAL A 349 -5.77 -14.63 13.79
C VAL A 349 -6.58 -13.33 13.96
N HIS A 350 -6.21 -12.27 13.23
CA HIS A 350 -6.81 -10.91 13.24
C HIS A 350 -6.35 -9.93 14.33
N GLY A 351 -5.25 -10.24 15.04
CA GLY A 351 -4.81 -9.44 16.19
C GLY A 351 -5.69 -9.67 17.42
N ASP A 352 -5.13 -9.37 18.60
CA ASP A 352 -5.82 -9.49 19.88
C ASP A 352 -6.10 -8.12 20.48
N ASN A 353 -7.14 -8.04 21.31
CA ASN A 353 -7.36 -6.88 22.15
C ASN A 353 -6.15 -6.70 23.07
N ALA A 354 -5.48 -5.56 22.97
CA ALA A 354 -4.37 -5.21 23.83
C ALA A 354 -4.88 -5.01 25.27
N GLU A 355 -4.14 -5.47 26.28
CA GLU A 355 -4.49 -5.17 27.68
C GLU A 355 -4.36 -3.67 27.97
N GLU A 356 -5.16 -3.15 28.89
CA GLU A 356 -5.06 -1.75 29.31
C GLU A 356 -3.65 -1.43 29.83
N GLY A 357 -3.02 -0.38 29.29
CA GLY A 357 -1.67 0.02 29.68
C GLY A 357 -0.55 -0.89 29.17
N SER A 358 -0.85 -1.87 28.30
CA SER A 358 0.17 -2.75 27.69
C SER A 358 1.05 -2.03 26.65
N ALA A 359 0.58 -0.91 26.10
CA ALA A 359 1.31 -0.03 25.18
C ALA A 359 1.13 1.46 25.57
N PRO A 360 1.69 1.91 26.71
CA PRO A 360 1.48 3.26 27.26
C PRO A 360 2.15 4.38 26.44
N TRP A 361 2.98 4.02 25.46
CA TRP A 361 3.58 4.93 24.48
C TRP A 361 2.72 5.14 23.24
N GLN A 362 1.61 4.41 23.07
CA GLN A 362 0.76 4.53 21.90
C GLN A 362 0.14 5.93 21.82
N VAL A 363 0.27 6.55 20.65
CA VAL A 363 -0.26 7.88 20.37
C VAL A 363 -1.22 7.83 19.19
N MET A 364 -2.33 8.56 19.29
CA MET A 364 -3.26 8.80 18.20
C MET A 364 -2.99 10.20 17.63
N LEU A 365 -2.58 10.26 16.36
CA LEU A 365 -2.45 11.52 15.63
C LEU A 365 -3.77 11.84 14.95
N TYR A 366 -4.31 13.04 15.16
CA TYR A 366 -5.60 13.44 14.61
C TYR A 366 -5.59 14.87 14.05
N ARG A 367 -6.42 15.07 13.02
CA ARG A 367 -6.74 16.39 12.45
C ARG A 367 -7.79 17.05 13.34
N LYS A 368 -7.63 18.34 13.66
CA LYS A 368 -8.57 19.08 14.52
C LYS A 368 -9.91 19.36 13.85
N SER A 369 -9.91 19.71 12.55
CA SER A 369 -11.11 20.10 11.81
C SER A 369 -11.05 19.64 10.33
N PRO A 370 -12.01 18.82 9.86
CA PRO A 370 -12.92 18.01 10.68
C PRO A 370 -12.13 17.08 11.60
N MET A 371 -12.71 16.70 12.74
CA MET A 371 -12.04 15.81 13.69
C MET A 371 -11.92 14.41 13.07
N ASP A 372 -10.71 13.99 12.76
CA ASP A 372 -10.45 12.71 12.08
C ASP A 372 -9.13 12.08 12.54
N MET A 373 -9.12 10.76 12.74
CA MET A 373 -7.90 10.02 13.09
C MET A 373 -7.08 9.82 11.83
N LEU A 374 -5.85 10.32 11.84
CA LEU A 374 -4.96 10.24 10.67
C LEU A 374 -4.09 8.99 10.70
N CYS A 375 -3.40 8.78 11.82
CA CYS A 375 -2.35 7.79 11.96
C CYS A 375 -2.12 7.40 13.43
N GLY A 376 -1.40 6.30 13.63
CA GLY A 376 -0.69 6.02 14.87
C GLY A 376 0.59 6.85 14.99
N ALA A 377 1.13 6.90 16.21
CA ALA A 377 2.41 7.48 16.55
C ALA A 377 2.91 6.88 17.87
N SER A 378 4.13 7.22 18.27
CA SER A 378 4.71 6.77 19.54
C SER A 378 5.32 7.90 20.34
N LEU A 379 5.12 7.85 21.65
CA LEU A 379 5.72 8.79 22.60
C LEU A 379 7.17 8.35 22.89
N ILE A 380 8.15 9.21 22.60
CA ILE A 380 9.58 8.91 22.85
C ILE A 380 10.15 9.72 24.03
N SER A 381 9.50 10.84 24.39
CA SER A 381 9.77 11.62 25.61
C SER A 381 8.48 12.30 26.10
N ASP A 382 8.53 13.10 27.15
CA ASP A 382 7.40 13.95 27.57
C ASP A 382 7.03 15.06 26.55
N GLN A 383 7.91 15.38 25.60
CA GLN A 383 7.74 16.47 24.63
C GLN A 383 7.80 16.02 23.17
N TRP A 384 8.28 14.80 22.89
CA TRP A 384 8.53 14.34 21.54
C TRP A 384 7.71 13.11 21.17
N VAL A 385 7.09 13.18 20.00
CA VAL A 385 6.32 12.10 19.39
C VAL A 385 6.94 11.73 18.04
N LEU A 386 7.04 10.43 17.78
CA LEU A 386 7.60 9.85 16.57
C LEU A 386 6.47 9.24 15.71
N THR A 387 6.47 9.51 14.42
CA THR A 387 5.49 8.97 13.46
C THR A 387 6.10 8.86 12.06
N ALA A 388 5.31 8.39 11.09
CA ALA A 388 5.71 8.34 9.69
C ALA A 388 5.56 9.72 9.01
N ALA A 389 6.39 10.01 8.02
CA ALA A 389 6.32 11.26 7.27
C ALA A 389 5.05 11.33 6.40
N HIS A 390 4.62 10.22 5.81
CA HIS A 390 3.40 10.18 4.98
C HIS A 390 2.11 10.51 5.76
N CYS A 391 2.15 10.40 7.09
CA CYS A 391 1.05 10.82 7.96
C CYS A 391 0.87 12.34 8.01
N VAL A 392 1.95 13.09 7.83
CA VAL A 392 1.95 14.57 7.86
C VAL A 392 2.04 15.18 6.46
N PHE A 393 2.77 14.54 5.54
CA PHE A 393 3.02 15.03 4.19
C PHE A 393 3.02 13.89 3.17
N TYR A 394 2.02 13.87 2.29
CA TYR A 394 1.91 12.92 1.20
C TYR A 394 1.06 13.50 0.06
N PRO A 395 1.71 14.12 -0.96
CA PRO A 395 1.02 14.78 -2.06
C PRO A 395 0.02 13.93 -2.86
N PRO A 396 0.22 12.61 -3.10
CA PRO A 396 -0.76 11.80 -3.82
C PRO A 396 -2.15 11.74 -3.16
N TRP A 397 -2.25 12.06 -1.86
CA TRP A 397 -3.52 12.13 -1.12
C TRP A 397 -3.85 13.56 -0.67
N ASP A 398 -3.26 14.57 -1.33
CA ASP A 398 -3.41 15.99 -0.97
C ASP A 398 -3.13 16.29 0.52
N LYS A 399 -2.18 15.54 1.11
CA LYS A 399 -1.77 15.72 2.52
C LYS A 399 -0.56 16.65 2.59
N ASP A 400 -0.76 17.82 3.19
CA ASP A 400 0.30 18.74 3.60
C ASP A 400 -0.15 19.46 4.88
N PHE A 401 0.08 18.83 6.03
CA PHE A 401 -0.42 19.29 7.31
C PHE A 401 0.51 20.28 8.00
N THR A 402 -0.06 21.35 8.55
CA THR A 402 0.65 22.26 9.44
C THR A 402 0.47 21.87 10.91
N ALA A 403 1.41 22.25 11.78
CA ALA A 403 1.36 21.95 13.22
C ALA A 403 0.04 22.39 13.89
N LYS A 404 -0.53 23.52 13.44
CA LYS A 404 -1.78 24.07 13.98
C LYS A 404 -2.98 23.19 13.72
N GLU A 405 -2.97 22.41 12.64
CA GLU A 405 -4.07 21.51 12.25
C GLU A 405 -4.04 20.17 13.00
N LEU A 406 -2.90 19.85 13.63
CA LEU A 406 -2.65 18.57 14.28
C LEU A 406 -2.68 18.67 15.80
N ALA A 407 -3.11 17.58 16.41
CA ALA A 407 -2.96 17.32 17.84
C ALA A 407 -2.81 15.82 18.06
N VAL A 408 -2.35 15.47 19.26
CA VAL A 408 -2.14 14.08 19.67
C VAL A 408 -3.01 13.73 20.86
N ARG A 409 -3.48 12.48 20.92
CA ARG A 409 -4.09 11.89 22.12
C ARG A 409 -3.27 10.71 22.60
N ILE A 410 -3.00 10.68 23.90
CA ILE A 410 -2.05 9.75 24.51
C ILE A 410 -2.71 9.10 25.74
N GLY A 411 -2.42 7.83 25.99
CA GLY A 411 -3.02 7.06 27.10
C GLY A 411 -4.43 6.53 26.83
N LYS A 412 -4.83 6.48 25.55
CA LYS A 412 -6.12 5.92 25.13
C LYS A 412 -6.07 4.39 25.07
N HIS A 413 -7.21 3.76 25.33
CA HIS A 413 -7.44 2.34 25.06
C HIS A 413 -8.62 2.17 24.09
N ASN A 414 -9.73 2.86 24.35
CA ASN A 414 -10.88 2.87 23.45
C ASN A 414 -10.70 3.90 22.33
N LYS A 415 -10.94 3.48 21.08
CA LYS A 415 -10.87 4.34 19.90
C LYS A 415 -11.91 5.45 19.97
N ALA A 416 -13.12 5.10 20.37
CA ALA A 416 -14.25 6.02 20.49
C ALA A 416 -14.29 6.71 21.86
N GLY A 417 -14.76 7.96 21.87
CA GLY A 417 -14.96 8.73 23.10
C GLY A 417 -13.69 9.31 23.71
N TYR A 418 -13.90 10.10 24.76
CA TYR A 418 -12.85 10.75 25.55
C TYR A 418 -12.76 10.07 26.92
N GLU A 419 -11.62 9.46 27.23
CA GLU A 419 -11.33 8.73 28.45
C GLU A 419 -10.69 9.65 29.50
N LYS A 420 -11.50 10.53 30.11
CA LYS A 420 -11.08 11.67 30.95
C LYS A 420 -10.04 11.36 32.04
N ASP A 421 -10.10 10.17 32.64
CA ASP A 421 -9.27 9.81 33.79
C ASP A 421 -7.89 9.25 33.40
N ARG A 422 -7.66 8.98 32.11
CA ARG A 422 -6.42 8.38 31.60
C ARG A 422 -5.80 9.15 30.43
N GLU A 423 -6.62 9.64 29.51
CA GLU A 423 -6.10 10.22 28.27
C GLU A 423 -5.69 11.69 28.43
N LYS A 424 -4.67 12.08 27.67
CA LYS A 424 -4.23 13.48 27.55
C LYS A 424 -4.23 13.90 26.10
N ILE A 425 -4.71 15.11 25.85
CA ILE A 425 -4.68 15.77 24.55
C ILE A 425 -3.59 16.83 24.60
N SER A 426 -2.69 16.82 23.62
CA SER A 426 -1.65 17.83 23.47
C SER A 426 -1.60 18.36 22.04
N ASN A 427 -1.34 19.65 21.89
CA ASN A 427 -1.14 20.27 20.58
C ASN A 427 0.29 20.00 20.08
N VAL A 428 0.44 20.03 18.76
CA VAL A 428 1.74 20.03 18.09
C VAL A 428 2.12 21.48 17.77
N ASP A 429 3.34 21.88 18.07
CA ASP A 429 3.87 23.21 17.72
C ASP A 429 4.88 23.15 16.56
N LYS A 430 5.56 22.01 16.37
CA LYS A 430 6.56 21.80 15.32
C LYS A 430 6.42 20.42 14.68
N ILE A 431 6.44 20.38 13.35
CA ILE A 431 6.51 19.16 12.55
C ILE A 431 7.87 19.14 11.86
N ILE A 432 8.63 18.06 12.03
CA ILE A 432 9.97 17.91 11.46
C ILE A 432 10.00 16.63 10.65
N ILE A 433 9.86 16.77 9.33
CA ILE A 433 9.96 15.67 8.38
C ILE A 433 11.43 15.43 8.04
N HIS A 434 11.81 14.17 7.87
CA HIS A 434 13.15 13.86 7.40
C HIS A 434 13.44 14.50 6.03
N SER A 435 14.50 15.29 5.92
CA SER A 435 14.86 16.02 4.69
C SER A 435 14.99 15.16 3.43
N LYS A 436 15.36 13.89 3.60
CA LYS A 436 15.48 12.88 2.52
C LYS A 436 14.29 11.91 2.43
N TYR A 437 13.14 12.26 2.99
CA TYR A 437 11.91 11.48 2.83
C TYR A 437 11.52 11.44 1.34
N ASN A 438 11.43 10.25 0.76
CA ASN A 438 11.18 10.05 -0.66
C ASN A 438 9.84 9.37 -0.94
N TRP A 439 8.76 10.14 -0.91
CA TRP A 439 7.42 9.64 -1.25
C TRP A 439 7.22 9.25 -2.73
N LYS A 440 8.14 9.66 -3.63
CA LYS A 440 7.98 9.47 -5.08
C LYS A 440 8.37 8.09 -5.57
N GLU A 441 9.28 7.40 -4.86
CA GLU A 441 9.84 6.13 -5.31
C GLU A 441 9.42 4.96 -4.41
N ASN A 442 9.83 4.96 -3.14
CA ASN A 442 9.68 3.80 -2.25
C ASN A 442 9.45 4.19 -0.78
N MET A 443 9.12 5.45 -0.49
CA MET A 443 8.96 5.96 0.88
C MET A 443 10.23 5.79 1.73
N GLU A 444 11.42 5.91 1.13
CA GLU A 444 12.66 5.88 1.89
C GLU A 444 12.67 6.99 2.96
N ARG A 445 13.07 6.64 4.18
CA ARG A 445 13.11 7.54 5.35
C ARG A 445 11.76 8.19 5.64
N ASP A 446 10.71 7.38 5.60
CA ASP A 446 9.37 7.75 6.02
C ASP A 446 9.29 7.90 7.55
N ILE A 447 9.78 9.03 8.04
CA ILE A 447 9.87 9.38 9.46
C ILE A 447 9.64 10.88 9.66
N ALA A 448 8.89 11.22 10.70
CA ALA A 448 8.68 12.58 11.18
C ALA A 448 8.68 12.64 12.71
N LEU A 449 9.20 13.75 13.23
CA LEU A 449 9.13 14.11 14.65
C LEU A 449 8.12 15.23 14.85
N LEU A 450 7.29 15.08 15.88
CA LEU A 450 6.34 16.09 16.33
C LEU A 450 6.79 16.57 17.71
N HIS A 451 6.98 17.88 17.85
CA HIS A 451 7.19 18.51 19.14
C HIS A 451 5.85 18.94 19.73
N LEU A 452 5.67 18.71 21.02
CA LEU A 452 4.45 19.03 21.74
C LEU A 452 4.54 20.44 22.34
N GLU A 453 3.45 21.20 22.21
CA GLU A 453 3.37 22.57 22.77
C GLU A 453 3.58 22.58 24.29
N LYS A 454 3.18 21.49 24.98
CA LYS A 454 3.33 21.33 26.43
C LYS A 454 3.88 19.94 26.78
N PRO A 455 4.82 19.84 27.72
CA PRO A 455 5.27 18.55 28.26
C PRO A 455 4.12 17.77 28.88
N ILE A 456 4.18 16.45 28.73
CA ILE A 456 3.19 15.51 29.25
C ILE A 456 3.68 14.88 30.54
N THR A 457 2.79 14.77 31.52
CA THR A 457 3.07 14.05 32.78
C THR A 457 2.89 12.55 32.57
N PHE A 458 3.91 11.76 32.95
CA PHE A 458 3.82 10.31 32.91
C PHE A 458 2.85 9.76 33.95
N THR A 459 2.18 8.67 33.58
CA THR A 459 1.18 7.97 34.41
C THR A 459 1.27 6.47 34.16
N GLN A 460 0.45 5.67 34.85
CA GLN A 460 0.36 4.24 34.56
C GLN A 460 -0.08 3.89 33.13
N TYR A 461 -0.66 4.85 32.39
CA TYR A 461 -1.10 4.70 31.00
C TYR A 461 -0.27 5.52 30.01
N ILE A 462 0.69 6.31 30.47
CA ILE A 462 1.47 7.23 29.64
C ILE A 462 2.94 7.14 30.05
N VAL A 463 3.74 6.44 29.26
CA VAL A 463 5.20 6.28 29.43
C VAL A 463 5.83 6.16 28.05
N PRO A 464 7.01 6.77 27.81
CA PRO A 464 7.66 6.72 26.50
C PRO A 464 8.26 5.34 26.19
N ILE A 465 8.44 5.05 24.90
CA ILE A 465 9.15 3.87 24.40
C ILE A 465 10.66 4.15 24.27
N CYS A 466 11.51 3.14 24.45
CA CYS A 466 12.95 3.33 24.28
C CYS A 466 13.35 3.34 22.79
N LEU A 467 14.37 4.14 22.48
CA LEU A 467 15.07 4.08 21.20
C LEU A 467 16.28 3.12 21.30
N PRO A 468 16.46 2.20 20.34
CA PRO A 468 17.47 1.15 20.42
C PRO A 468 18.90 1.68 20.21
N THR A 469 19.87 1.11 20.95
CA THR A 469 21.31 1.21 20.63
C THR A 469 21.69 0.21 19.54
N ARG A 470 22.92 0.28 19.05
CA ARG A 470 23.45 -0.70 18.10
C ARG A 470 23.34 -2.12 18.67
N ASP A 471 23.88 -2.31 19.87
CA ASP A 471 23.92 -3.60 20.54
C ASP A 471 22.51 -4.18 20.73
N VAL A 472 21.56 -3.35 21.19
CA VAL A 472 20.16 -3.76 21.36
C VAL A 472 19.53 -4.11 20.01
N ALA A 473 19.73 -3.30 18.98
CA ALA A 473 19.17 -3.56 17.65
C ALA A 473 19.70 -4.86 17.04
N VAL A 474 21.01 -5.09 17.13
CA VAL A 474 21.66 -6.31 16.63
C VAL A 474 21.16 -7.54 17.38
N ASN A 475 21.09 -7.47 18.71
CA ASN A 475 20.63 -8.60 19.52
C ASN A 475 19.17 -8.94 19.23
N LEU A 476 18.27 -7.94 19.24
CA LEU A 476 16.83 -8.19 19.06
C LEU A 476 16.49 -8.73 17.67
N LEU A 477 17.14 -8.22 16.62
CA LEU A 477 16.88 -8.67 15.25
C LEU A 477 17.47 -10.07 14.96
N LYS A 478 18.50 -10.51 15.68
CA LYS A 478 19.13 -11.83 15.50
C LYS A 478 18.54 -12.93 16.38
N SER A 479 17.95 -12.60 17.52
CA SER A 479 17.48 -13.59 18.50
C SER A 479 16.28 -14.43 18.04
N GLY A 480 15.77 -14.22 16.83
CA GLY A 480 14.55 -14.88 16.33
C GLY A 480 13.29 -14.45 17.08
N PHE A 481 13.37 -13.39 17.88
CA PHE A 481 12.22 -12.82 18.56
C PHE A 481 11.29 -12.15 17.57
N LYS A 482 10.00 -12.23 17.85
CA LYS A 482 8.99 -11.49 17.11
C LYS A 482 8.99 -10.03 17.57
N GLY A 483 8.59 -9.14 16.68
CA GLY A 483 8.16 -7.80 17.09
C GLY A 483 6.66 -7.73 17.25
N ARG A 484 6.19 -6.61 17.78
CA ARG A 484 4.77 -6.34 18.03
C ARG A 484 4.38 -5.02 17.41
N VAL A 485 3.21 -4.99 16.80
CA VAL A 485 2.55 -3.76 16.34
C VAL A 485 1.31 -3.53 17.20
N THR A 486 1.07 -2.27 17.55
CA THR A 486 -0.14 -1.84 18.28
C THR A 486 -0.83 -0.68 17.57
N GLY A 487 -2.16 -0.70 17.54
CA GLY A 487 -2.91 0.38 16.90
C GLY A 487 -4.42 0.18 16.84
N TRP A 488 -5.08 1.14 16.18
CA TRP A 488 -6.53 1.15 15.96
C TRP A 488 -6.89 1.13 14.47
N GLY A 489 -5.94 0.64 13.66
CA GLY A 489 -6.13 0.39 12.24
C GLY A 489 -7.18 -0.68 11.99
N ASN A 490 -7.57 -0.82 10.74
CA ASN A 490 -8.60 -1.75 10.32
C ASN A 490 -8.18 -3.20 10.62
N LEU A 491 -9.10 -4.02 11.13
CA LEU A 491 -8.85 -5.43 11.48
C LEU A 491 -8.53 -6.32 10.27
N PHE A 492 -8.91 -5.86 9.09
CA PHE A 492 -8.68 -6.50 7.81
C PHE A 492 -8.72 -5.43 6.73
N GLN A 493 -8.22 -5.77 5.55
CA GLN A 493 -8.27 -4.90 4.39
C GLN A 493 -9.74 -4.58 4.01
N THR A 494 -10.22 -3.41 4.42
CA THR A 494 -11.59 -2.92 4.15
C THR A 494 -11.55 -1.54 3.53
N TRP A 495 -12.49 -1.28 2.63
CA TRP A 495 -12.50 -0.09 1.77
C TRP A 495 -13.72 0.81 2.02
N THR A 496 -14.66 0.35 2.84
CA THR A 496 -15.76 1.16 3.37
C THR A 496 -15.43 1.60 4.80
N ASN A 497 -15.96 2.75 5.22
CA ASN A 497 -16.04 3.13 6.65
C ASN A 497 -17.05 2.20 7.34
N ASN A 498 -16.80 0.89 7.29
CA ASN A 498 -17.62 -0.10 7.98
C ASN A 498 -17.21 -0.06 9.46
N PRO A 499 -18.12 0.33 10.38
CA PRO A 499 -17.81 0.35 11.80
C PRO A 499 -17.43 -1.02 12.35
N ARG A 500 -17.76 -2.12 11.64
CA ARG A 500 -17.38 -3.49 12.03
C ARG A 500 -15.92 -3.83 11.74
N ALA A 501 -15.28 -3.11 10.83
CA ALA A 501 -13.89 -3.34 10.46
C ALA A 501 -12.90 -2.50 11.28
N GLN A 502 -13.41 -1.48 11.99
CA GLN A 502 -12.61 -0.68 12.90
C GLN A 502 -12.68 -1.26 14.33
N PRO A 503 -11.54 -1.53 14.98
CA PRO A 503 -11.55 -2.03 16.33
C PRO A 503 -12.02 -0.92 17.29
N LYS A 504 -12.85 -1.31 18.26
CA LYS A 504 -13.30 -0.40 19.33
C LYS A 504 -12.21 -0.15 20.36
N VAL A 505 -11.34 -1.13 20.57
CA VAL A 505 -10.25 -1.14 21.55
C VAL A 505 -8.92 -1.29 20.84
N LEU A 506 -7.85 -0.83 21.48
CA LEU A 506 -6.49 -0.98 20.95
C LEU A 506 -6.19 -2.45 20.64
N GLN A 507 -5.68 -2.72 19.44
CA GLN A 507 -5.27 -4.06 19.02
C GLN A 507 -3.75 -4.22 19.16
N MET A 508 -3.32 -5.47 19.27
CA MET A 508 -1.92 -5.86 19.16
C MET A 508 -1.77 -7.10 18.29
N ILE A 509 -0.64 -7.19 17.58
CA ILE A 509 -0.24 -8.38 16.83
C ILE A 509 1.27 -8.58 16.92
N ASN A 510 1.69 -9.82 17.11
CA ASN A 510 3.10 -10.21 17.08
C ASN A 510 3.45 -10.72 15.67
N LEU A 511 4.53 -10.21 15.10
CA LEU A 511 4.97 -10.49 13.73
C LEU A 511 6.44 -10.91 13.72
N PRO A 512 6.79 -11.99 13.00
CA PRO A 512 8.19 -12.39 12.82
C PRO A 512 8.92 -11.39 11.92
N ILE A 513 10.22 -11.20 12.18
CA ILE A 513 11.09 -10.41 11.32
C ILE A 513 11.40 -11.20 10.05
N VAL A 514 11.41 -10.52 8.92
CA VAL A 514 11.68 -11.12 7.61
C VAL A 514 13.02 -10.64 7.09
N ASP A 515 13.82 -11.57 6.57
CA ASP A 515 15.11 -11.27 5.97
C ASP A 515 14.99 -10.29 4.80
N PRO A 516 15.93 -9.32 4.65
CA PRO A 516 15.87 -8.32 3.59
C PRO A 516 15.82 -8.88 2.17
N SER A 517 16.55 -9.97 1.89
CA SER A 517 16.56 -10.62 0.57
C SER A 517 15.19 -11.17 0.22
N ARG A 518 14.58 -11.90 1.15
CA ARG A 518 13.24 -12.46 1.01
C ARG A 518 12.18 -11.36 0.89
N CYS A 519 12.30 -10.30 1.69
CA CYS A 519 11.41 -9.16 1.55
C CYS A 519 11.54 -8.50 0.17
N GLN A 520 12.76 -8.36 -0.36
CA GLN A 520 12.98 -7.82 -1.70
C GLN A 520 12.40 -8.72 -2.79
N GLU A 521 12.44 -10.04 -2.65
CA GLU A 521 11.81 -10.98 -3.58
C GLU A 521 10.27 -10.86 -3.57
N SER A 522 9.70 -10.48 -2.42
CA SER A 522 8.26 -10.31 -2.27
C SER A 522 7.71 -9.09 -3.00
N THR A 523 8.53 -8.10 -3.39
CA THR A 523 8.04 -6.85 -3.98
C THR A 523 8.89 -6.32 -5.13
N THR A 524 8.26 -5.55 -6.02
CA THR A 524 8.95 -4.87 -7.13
C THR A 524 9.63 -3.56 -6.70
N HIS A 525 9.24 -3.02 -5.55
CA HIS A 525 9.85 -1.81 -5.00
C HIS A 525 11.20 -2.14 -4.36
N ARG A 526 12.15 -1.21 -4.45
CA ARG A 526 13.46 -1.38 -3.82
C ARG A 526 13.36 -1.25 -2.30
N ILE A 527 13.69 -2.32 -1.59
CA ILE A 527 13.88 -2.33 -0.14
C ILE A 527 15.29 -1.84 0.18
N THR A 528 15.41 -0.93 1.13
CA THR A 528 16.68 -0.31 1.52
C THR A 528 17.08 -0.73 2.94
N ALA A 529 18.34 -0.53 3.32
CA ALA A 529 18.80 -0.80 4.69
C ALA A 529 18.14 0.08 5.77
N ASN A 530 17.41 1.14 5.37
CA ASN A 530 16.61 1.99 6.23
C ASN A 530 15.18 1.46 6.43
N MET A 531 14.89 0.27 5.90
CA MET A 531 13.61 -0.42 6.02
C MET A 531 13.79 -1.76 6.74
N LEU A 532 12.71 -2.21 7.36
CA LEU A 532 12.54 -3.47 8.06
C LEU A 532 11.29 -4.14 7.49
N CYS A 533 11.28 -5.46 7.35
CA CYS A 533 10.10 -6.20 6.96
C CYS A 533 9.68 -7.15 8.08
N ALA A 534 8.37 -7.26 8.30
CA ALA A 534 7.81 -8.21 9.25
C ALA A 534 6.48 -8.75 8.73
N GLY A 535 6.19 -10.01 9.02
CA GLY A 535 4.97 -10.66 8.57
C GLY A 535 5.15 -12.17 8.44
N TYR A 536 4.03 -12.89 8.47
CA TYR A 536 4.00 -14.34 8.38
C TYR A 536 4.22 -14.84 6.95
N GLU A 537 4.75 -16.05 6.83
CA GLU A 537 4.91 -16.73 5.56
C GLU A 537 3.56 -17.28 5.04
N PRO A 538 3.40 -17.51 3.73
CA PRO A 538 2.18 -18.13 3.18
C PRO A 538 1.87 -19.50 3.80
N GLU A 539 2.91 -20.26 4.16
CA GLU A 539 2.83 -21.58 4.76
C GLU A 539 2.52 -21.56 6.26
N ASP A 540 2.64 -20.38 6.90
CA ASP A 540 2.35 -20.24 8.31
C ASP A 540 0.86 -20.41 8.58
N VAL A 541 0.56 -21.16 9.64
CA VAL A 541 -0.82 -21.32 10.13
C VAL A 541 -1.35 -20.00 10.72
N LYS A 542 -0.44 -19.12 11.15
CA LYS A 542 -0.76 -17.78 11.67
C LYS A 542 -0.74 -16.76 10.55
N ARG A 543 -1.65 -15.80 10.65
CA ARG A 543 -1.84 -14.72 9.68
C ARG A 543 -2.20 -13.42 10.37
N GLY A 544 -1.99 -12.32 9.67
CA GLY A 544 -2.26 -10.97 10.13
C GLY A 544 -1.11 -10.03 9.84
N ASP A 545 -1.44 -8.74 9.74
CA ASP A 545 -0.51 -7.69 9.34
C ASP A 545 -0.98 -6.35 9.93
N ALA A 546 -0.06 -5.38 10.01
CA ALA A 546 -0.44 -3.99 10.25
C ALA A 546 -1.28 -3.47 9.08
N CYS A 547 -2.27 -2.64 9.37
CA CYS A 547 -3.25 -2.29 8.36
C CYS A 547 -3.64 -0.82 8.41
N GLU A 548 -4.50 -0.38 7.48
CA GLU A 548 -4.88 1.03 7.33
C GLU A 548 -5.31 1.65 8.67
N GLY A 549 -4.63 2.72 9.09
CA GLY A 549 -4.83 3.39 10.37
C GLY A 549 -3.81 3.05 11.46
N ASP A 550 -3.00 2.00 11.28
CA ASP A 550 -1.82 1.71 12.11
C ASP A 550 -0.57 2.46 11.62
N SER A 551 -0.61 3.02 10.40
CA SER A 551 0.43 3.85 9.80
C SER A 551 0.99 4.88 10.79
N GLY A 552 2.31 5.01 10.82
CA GLY A 552 3.02 5.87 11.78
C GLY A 552 3.12 5.29 13.20
N GLY A 553 2.38 4.23 13.52
CA GLY A 553 2.45 3.54 14.79
C GLY A 553 3.76 2.78 15.02
N PRO A 554 4.01 2.33 16.25
CA PRO A 554 5.27 1.70 16.61
C PRO A 554 5.30 0.21 16.26
N PHE A 555 6.43 -0.23 15.72
CA PHE A 555 6.84 -1.64 15.73
C PHE A 555 7.88 -1.82 16.84
N ILE A 556 7.53 -2.59 17.88
CA ILE A 556 8.30 -2.70 19.13
C ILE A 556 8.82 -4.12 19.35
N MET A 557 9.93 -4.25 20.07
CA MET A 557 10.49 -5.52 20.51
C MET A 557 10.88 -5.43 21.99
N LYS A 558 10.70 -6.53 22.72
CA LYS A 558 11.09 -6.63 24.13
C LYS A 558 12.50 -7.24 24.23
N ASP A 559 13.36 -6.55 24.96
CA ASP A 559 14.61 -7.12 25.44
C ASP A 559 14.36 -7.80 26.78
N PHE A 560 14.47 -9.13 26.78
CA PHE A 560 14.21 -9.96 27.95
C PHE A 560 15.34 -9.92 28.99
N GLU A 561 16.54 -9.45 28.63
CA GLU A 561 17.67 -9.33 29.57
C GLU A 561 17.47 -8.14 30.52
N ASN A 562 17.20 -6.96 29.95
CA ASN A 562 16.99 -5.73 30.73
C ASN A 562 15.51 -5.43 31.03
N LYS A 563 14.59 -6.24 30.49
CA LYS A 563 13.13 -6.11 30.62
C LYS A 563 12.64 -4.73 30.15
N ARG A 564 13.13 -4.26 29.00
CA ARG A 564 12.68 -3.02 28.36
C ARG A 564 12.14 -3.26 26.96
N TRP A 565 11.18 -2.43 26.58
CA TRP A 565 10.64 -2.37 25.23
C TRP A 565 11.34 -1.29 24.40
N TYR A 566 11.68 -1.64 23.17
CA TYR A 566 12.37 -0.78 22.21
C TYR A 566 11.57 -0.64 20.93
N GLN A 567 11.48 0.57 20.39
CA GLN A 567 10.89 0.79 19.08
C GLN A 567 11.92 0.53 17.98
N MET A 568 11.71 -0.56 17.25
CA MET A 568 12.59 -1.02 16.18
C MET A 568 12.18 -0.49 14.81
N GLY A 569 10.87 -0.26 14.64
CA GLY A 569 10.29 0.24 13.39
C GLY A 569 9.16 1.25 13.58
N ILE A 570 8.79 1.90 12.48
CA ILE A 570 7.58 2.71 12.32
C ILE A 570 6.76 2.08 11.21
N VAL A 571 5.47 1.80 11.44
CA VAL A 571 4.56 1.26 10.42
C VAL A 571 4.52 2.24 9.24
N SER A 572 4.96 1.82 8.05
CA SER A 572 5.11 2.72 6.90
C SER A 572 4.15 2.35 5.77
N TRP A 573 4.42 1.29 5.02
CA TRP A 573 3.58 0.87 3.87
C TRP A 573 3.61 -0.65 3.66
N GLY A 574 2.75 -1.15 2.78
CA GLY A 574 2.69 -2.55 2.36
C GLY A 574 1.85 -2.71 1.10
N GLU A 575 1.99 -3.83 0.37
CA GLU A 575 1.19 -4.14 -0.83
C GLU A 575 -0.22 -4.68 -0.49
N GLY A 576 -0.83 -4.11 0.56
CA GLY A 576 -2.06 -4.54 1.21
C GLY A 576 -1.82 -5.32 2.50
N CYS A 577 -2.85 -5.47 3.34
CA CYS A 577 -2.73 -6.13 4.63
C CYS A 577 -2.94 -7.64 4.51
N ASP A 578 -2.06 -8.42 5.14
CA ASP A 578 -2.19 -9.89 5.32
C ASP A 578 -2.35 -10.68 4.00
N ARG A 579 -1.66 -10.22 2.95
CA ARG A 579 -1.73 -10.86 1.63
C ARG A 579 -0.68 -11.94 1.48
N ASP A 580 -1.06 -13.03 0.81
CA ASP A 580 -0.16 -14.12 0.49
C ASP A 580 1.10 -13.63 -0.22
N GLY A 581 2.25 -14.01 0.35
CA GLY A 581 3.57 -13.71 -0.21
C GLY A 581 3.96 -12.24 -0.12
N LYS A 582 3.32 -11.45 0.74
CA LYS A 582 3.64 -10.04 1.00
C LYS A 582 3.90 -9.81 2.49
N TYR A 583 4.68 -8.76 2.78
CA TYR A 583 5.08 -8.39 4.13
C TYR A 583 4.80 -6.92 4.40
N GLY A 584 4.58 -6.57 5.67
CA GLY A 584 4.55 -5.20 6.12
C GLY A 584 5.95 -4.59 6.09
N ILE A 585 6.06 -3.35 5.62
CA ILE A 585 7.33 -2.61 5.56
C ILE A 585 7.32 -1.46 6.58
N TYR A 586 8.40 -1.40 7.34
CA TYR A 586 8.58 -0.50 8.47
C TYR A 586 9.83 0.34 8.28
N THR A 587 9.81 1.61 8.70
CA THR A 587 11.02 2.45 8.73
C THR A 587 11.92 2.03 9.88
N HIS A 588 13.18 1.69 9.62
CA HIS A 588 14.13 1.18 10.62
C HIS A 588 14.62 2.31 11.55
N VAL A 589 14.18 2.29 12.82
CA VAL A 589 14.39 3.41 13.77
C VAL A 589 15.86 3.57 14.17
N TYR A 590 16.58 2.48 14.47
CA TYR A 590 18.00 2.54 14.83
C TYR A 590 18.86 3.26 13.77
N ARG A 591 18.63 2.99 12.49
CA ARG A 591 19.33 3.62 11.36
C ARG A 591 19.19 5.13 11.35
N LEU A 592 18.03 5.63 11.79
CA LEU A 592 17.68 7.05 11.80
C LEU A 592 17.87 7.68 13.20
N ARG A 593 18.42 6.95 14.17
CA ARG A 593 18.65 7.46 15.53
C ARG A 593 19.59 8.66 15.56
N LYS A 594 20.61 8.69 14.70
CA LYS A 594 21.51 9.86 14.57
C LYS A 594 20.72 11.11 14.17
N TRP A 595 19.76 10.97 13.24
CA TRP A 595 18.85 12.04 12.84
C TRP A 595 17.96 12.50 14.00
N ILE A 596 17.31 11.57 14.70
CA ILE A 596 16.48 11.89 15.87
C ILE A 596 17.27 12.68 16.91
N ASN A 597 18.46 12.19 17.28
CA ASN A 597 19.30 12.82 18.30
C ASN A 597 19.72 14.24 17.93
N LYS A 598 20.02 14.51 16.65
CA LYS A 598 20.44 15.86 16.24
C LYS A 598 19.25 16.81 16.17
N VAL A 599 18.12 16.37 15.62
CA VAL A 599 16.91 17.20 15.57
C VAL A 599 16.50 17.63 16.97
N ILE A 600 16.56 16.71 17.93
CA ILE A 600 16.27 17.01 19.33
C ILE A 600 17.42 17.79 19.98
N GLY A 601 18.67 17.54 19.60
CA GLY A 601 19.86 18.18 20.19
C GLY A 601 20.16 19.60 19.70
N GLU A 602 19.57 20.05 18.60
CA GLU A 602 19.72 21.43 18.10
C GLU A 602 18.89 22.40 18.96
N PRO A 603 19.52 23.41 19.59
CA PRO A 603 18.77 24.44 20.31
C PRO A 603 17.96 25.29 19.33
N ASP A 604 16.71 25.61 19.67
CA ASP A 604 15.90 26.57 18.92
C ASP A 604 16.64 27.92 18.86
N THR A 605 17.09 28.29 17.66
CA THR A 605 17.82 29.55 17.42
C THR A 605 16.90 30.70 17.15
#